data_AF-A0A822LDU5-F1
#
_entry.id   AF-A0A822LDU5-F1
#
_cell.length_a   1.000
_cell.length_b   1.000
_cell.length_c   1.000
_cell.angle_alpha   90.00
_cell.angle_beta   90.00
_cell.angle_gamma   90.00
#
_symmetry.space_group_name_H-M   'P 1'
#
loop_
_entity.id
_entity.type
_entity.pdbx_description
1 polymer ?
#
loop_
_entity_poly.entity_id
_entity_poly.type
_entity_poly.pdbx_seq_one_letter_code
_entity_poly.pdbx_strand_id
1 'polypeptide(L)'
;MPAKDIYHDTVRTALDKDGWTITHDPLIIRWGKRDLYIDLGAEKIIAAEKDNQKIAIEIKSFVGKSSIDDLEKALGQYILYYDLLTKLKSERTLYLAIHQQAFADIFEDPIGQVLLDNKRLKLLIFDEIEEVILRWIV
;
A
#
# COMPACT_ATOMS: atom_id res chain seq x y z
N MET A 1 -2.56 19.55 -6.20
CA MET A 1 -2.78 18.09 -6.15
C MET A 1 -1.65 17.49 -5.33
N PRO A 2 -1.91 16.51 -4.47
CA PRO A 2 -0.87 15.85 -3.69
C PRO A 2 0.09 15.09 -4.62
N ALA A 3 1.37 15.10 -4.25
CA ALA A 3 2.43 14.41 -4.99
C ALA A 3 2.24 12.89 -4.89
N LYS A 4 2.60 12.17 -5.96
CA LYS A 4 2.73 10.71 -5.89
C LYS A 4 3.91 10.36 -4.98
N ASP A 5 3.86 9.18 -4.36
CA ASP A 5 5.07 8.57 -3.84
C ASP A 5 6.08 8.37 -5.01
N ILE A 6 7.37 8.48 -4.72
CA ILE A 6 8.43 8.39 -5.72
C ILE A 6 8.45 7.04 -6.44
N TYR A 7 7.96 5.97 -5.81
CA TYR A 7 7.90 4.64 -6.40
C TYR A 7 6.55 4.29 -7.01
N HIS A 8 5.66 5.27 -7.19
CA HIS A 8 4.32 5.03 -7.72
C HIS A 8 4.34 4.33 -9.08
N ASP A 9 5.08 4.91 -10.04
CA ASP A 9 5.11 4.38 -11.40
C ASP A 9 5.89 3.04 -11.45
N THR A 10 6.92 2.88 -10.61
CA THR A 10 7.65 1.61 -10.42
C THR A 10 6.74 0.47 -9.97
N VAL A 11 5.91 0.69 -8.95
CA VAL A 11 4.94 -0.32 -8.48
C VAL A 11 3.90 -0.61 -9.55
N ARG A 12 3.47 0.40 -10.31
CA ARG A 12 2.54 0.22 -11.43
C ARG A 12 3.13 -0.70 -12.51
N THR A 13 4.39 -0.46 -12.91
CA THR A 13 5.09 -1.35 -13.85
C THR A 13 5.26 -2.76 -13.29
N ALA A 14 5.61 -2.89 -12.00
CA ALA A 14 5.77 -4.19 -11.36
C ALA A 14 4.48 -5.02 -11.36
N LEU A 15 3.34 -4.37 -11.12
CA LEU A 15 2.02 -4.99 -11.23
C LEU A 15 1.70 -5.43 -12.67
N ASP A 16 1.93 -4.55 -13.64
CA ASP A 16 1.72 -4.85 -15.07
C ASP A 16 2.58 -6.05 -15.50
N LYS A 17 3.86 -6.10 -15.11
CA LYS A 17 4.77 -7.24 -15.38
C LYS A 17 4.34 -8.54 -14.71
N ASP A 18 3.79 -8.45 -13.50
CA ASP A 18 3.22 -9.61 -12.79
C ASP A 18 1.81 -9.98 -13.31
N GLY A 19 1.30 -9.31 -14.35
CA GLY A 19 0.03 -9.64 -15.00
C GLY A 19 -1.21 -9.14 -14.27
N TRP A 20 -1.07 -8.16 -13.37
CA TRP A 20 -2.21 -7.45 -12.78
C TRP A 20 -2.74 -6.40 -13.74
N THR A 21 -4.06 -6.27 -13.81
CA THR A 21 -4.71 -5.19 -14.55
C THR A 21 -5.04 -4.05 -13.60
N ILE A 22 -4.44 -2.87 -13.80
CA ILE A 22 -4.78 -1.66 -13.04
C ILE A 22 -6.20 -1.22 -13.41
N THR A 23 -7.08 -1.11 -12.42
CA THR A 23 -8.49 -0.68 -12.60
C THR A 23 -8.71 0.77 -12.19
N HIS A 24 -7.97 1.27 -11.18
CA HIS A 24 -8.06 2.66 -10.71
C HIS A 24 -6.70 3.14 -10.20
N ASP A 25 -6.33 4.35 -10.59
CA ASP A 25 -5.13 5.05 -10.12
C ASP A 25 -5.39 6.57 -10.17
N PRO A 26 -5.85 7.21 -9.07
CA PRO A 26 -6.05 6.64 -7.74
C PRO A 26 -7.40 5.91 -7.56
N LEU A 27 -7.43 4.93 -6.67
CA LEU A 27 -8.65 4.39 -6.07
C LEU A 27 -9.25 5.40 -5.09
N ILE A 28 -10.43 5.91 -5.40
CA ILE A 28 -11.12 6.88 -4.54
C ILE A 28 -12.02 6.13 -3.55
N ILE A 29 -11.63 6.11 -2.27
CA ILE A 29 -12.45 5.57 -1.18
C ILE A 29 -13.37 6.69 -0.66
N ARG A 30 -14.69 6.49 -0.77
CA ARG A 30 -15.70 7.47 -0.30
C ARG A 30 -16.46 6.91 0.90
N TRP A 31 -16.46 7.64 2.00
CA TRP A 31 -17.21 7.28 3.22
C TRP A 31 -17.84 8.52 3.86
N GLY A 32 -19.16 8.53 4.07
CA GLY A 32 -19.90 9.63 4.71
C GLY A 32 -21.06 10.20 3.89
N LYS A 33 -21.86 11.09 4.50
CA LYS A 33 -22.85 11.91 3.79
C LYS A 33 -22.19 13.21 3.33
N ARG A 34 -22.42 13.56 2.06
CA ARG A 34 -22.04 14.78 1.33
C ARG A 34 -21.52 15.89 2.27
N ASP A 35 -20.22 16.20 2.15
CA ASP A 35 -19.45 17.33 2.73
C ASP A 35 -18.29 16.90 3.63
N LEU A 36 -18.30 15.68 4.16
CA LEU A 36 -17.10 15.03 4.72
C LEU A 36 -16.64 13.92 3.78
N TYR A 37 -16.33 14.26 2.53
CA TYR A 37 -15.36 13.44 1.82
C TYR A 37 -14.06 13.66 2.59
N ILE A 38 -13.68 12.72 3.45
CA ILE A 38 -12.27 12.61 3.76
C ILE A 38 -11.66 12.28 2.40
N ASP A 39 -11.10 13.29 1.76
CA ASP A 39 -10.33 13.12 0.54
C ASP A 39 -9.01 12.48 0.99
N LEU A 40 -9.10 11.18 1.31
CA LEU A 40 -7.96 10.31 1.50
C LEU A 40 -7.13 10.23 0.22
N GLY A 41 -7.61 10.81 -0.89
CA GLY A 41 -6.89 11.08 -2.13
C GLY A 41 -5.70 12.03 -2.01
N ALA A 42 -5.28 12.40 -0.78
CA ALA A 42 -3.91 12.84 -0.53
C ALA A 42 -2.87 11.76 -0.87
N GLU A 43 -3.27 10.48 -0.82
CA GLU A 43 -2.42 9.34 -1.13
C GLU A 43 -3.07 8.50 -2.22
N LYS A 44 -2.28 8.09 -3.22
CA LYS A 44 -2.79 7.51 -4.45
C LYS A 44 -2.74 5.99 -4.37
N ILE A 45 -3.72 5.42 -3.67
CA ILE A 45 -3.92 3.97 -3.63
C ILE A 45 -4.15 3.46 -5.05
N ILE A 46 -3.41 2.45 -5.49
CA ILE A 46 -3.65 1.76 -6.76
C ILE A 46 -4.65 0.63 -6.54
N ALA A 47 -5.65 0.48 -7.41
CA ALA A 47 -6.48 -0.73 -7.45
C ALA A 47 -6.14 -1.57 -8.66
N ALA A 48 -5.98 -2.88 -8.45
CA ALA A 48 -5.68 -3.82 -9.51
C ALA A 48 -6.45 -5.14 -9.35
N GLU A 49 -6.56 -5.91 -10.43
CA GLU A 49 -7.19 -7.23 -10.42
C GLU A 49 -6.44 -8.26 -11.28
N LYS A 50 -6.48 -9.53 -10.85
CA LYS A 50 -5.87 -10.70 -11.51
C LYS A 50 -6.58 -11.97 -11.05
N ASP A 51 -6.99 -12.84 -11.96
CA ASP A 51 -7.56 -14.16 -11.66
C ASP A 51 -8.60 -14.19 -10.51
N ASN A 52 -9.61 -13.31 -10.60
CA ASN A 52 -10.67 -13.07 -9.58
C ASN A 52 -10.19 -12.49 -8.24
N GLN A 53 -8.92 -12.15 -8.10
CA GLN A 53 -8.39 -11.40 -6.97
C GLN A 53 -8.46 -9.91 -7.27
N LYS A 54 -8.87 -9.13 -6.27
CA LYS A 54 -8.87 -7.67 -6.33
C LYS A 54 -8.01 -7.15 -5.19
N ILE A 55 -7.17 -6.16 -5.48
CA ILE A 55 -6.27 -5.56 -4.50
C ILE A 55 -6.38 -4.04 -4.50
N ALA A 56 -6.04 -3.47 -3.36
CA ALA A 56 -5.76 -2.05 -3.17
C ALA A 56 -4.32 -1.96 -2.63
N ILE A 57 -3.52 -1.03 -3.16
CA ILE A 57 -2.09 -0.93 -2.85
C ILE A 57 -1.78 0.50 -2.41
N GLU A 58 -1.39 0.65 -1.16
CA GLU A 58 -0.81 1.88 -0.63
C GLU A 58 0.71 1.81 -0.77
N ILE A 59 1.36 2.84 -1.32
CA ILE A 59 2.78 2.82 -1.65
C ILE A 59 3.54 3.72 -0.68
N LYS A 60 4.60 3.21 -0.06
CA LYS A 60 5.45 3.98 0.86
C LYS A 60 6.93 3.80 0.52
N SER A 61 7.58 4.93 0.27
CA SER A 61 9.02 5.00 -0.01
C SER A 61 9.92 4.96 1.22
N PHE A 62 9.43 5.30 2.41
CA PHE A 62 10.24 5.32 3.66
C PHE A 62 11.53 6.17 3.58
N VAL A 63 11.50 7.25 2.78
CA VAL A 63 12.63 8.18 2.60
C VAL A 63 12.63 9.34 3.62
N GLY A 64 11.77 9.29 4.63
CA GLY A 64 11.72 10.28 5.68
C GLY A 64 12.99 10.27 6.54
N LYS A 65 13.10 11.28 7.41
CA LYS A 65 14.25 11.40 8.31
C LYS A 65 14.30 10.31 9.39
N SER A 66 13.19 9.61 9.61
CA SER A 66 13.04 8.56 10.62
C SER A 66 12.11 7.48 10.08
N SER A 67 12.64 6.29 9.86
CA SER A 67 11.87 5.14 9.37
C SER A 67 10.76 4.73 10.36
N ILE A 68 10.93 5.02 11.66
CA ILE A 68 9.90 4.75 12.68
C ILE A 68 8.73 5.72 12.57
N ASP A 69 8.98 7.02 12.36
CA ASP A 69 7.92 8.01 12.16
C ASP A 69 7.15 7.71 10.84
N ASP A 70 7.87 7.32 9.79
CA ASP A 70 7.26 6.87 8.54
C ASP A 70 6.42 5.59 8.76
N LEU A 71 6.89 4.65 9.58
CA LEU A 71 6.16 3.42 9.91
C LEU A 71 4.89 3.71 10.71
N GLU A 72 4.94 4.57 11.73
CA GLU A 72 3.77 4.98 12.50
C GLU A 72 2.69 5.61 11.62
N LYS A 73 3.09 6.49 10.68
CA LYS A 73 2.19 7.10 9.70
C LYS A 73 1.59 6.08 8.75
N ALA A 74 2.44 5.23 8.16
CA ALA A 74 2.01 4.19 7.24
C ALA A 74 1.03 3.21 7.91
N LEU A 75 1.31 2.81 9.15
CA LEU A 75 0.44 1.93 9.94
C LEU A 75 -0.93 2.59 10.21
N GLY A 76 -0.95 3.87 10.62
CA GLY A 76 -2.19 4.60 10.85
C GLY A 76 -3.06 4.70 9.60
N GLN A 77 -2.46 5.01 8.46
CA GLN A 77 -3.16 5.08 7.17
C GLN A 77 -3.65 3.71 6.70
N TYR A 78 -2.82 2.67 6.81
CA TYR A 78 -3.19 1.32 6.45
C TYR A 78 -4.41 0.84 7.25
N ILE A 79 -4.40 1.03 8.58
CA ILE A 79 -5.53 0.65 9.45
C ILE A 79 -6.80 1.40 9.03
N LEU A 80 -6.71 2.70 8.80
CA LEU A 80 -7.85 3.51 8.36
C LEU A 80 -8.43 3.01 7.03
N TYR A 81 -7.59 2.77 6.02
CA TYR A 81 -8.03 2.28 4.72
C TYR A 81 -8.60 0.86 4.80
N TYR A 82 -7.98 -0.01 5.60
CA TYR A 82 -8.45 -1.36 5.83
C TYR A 82 -9.87 -1.36 6.43
N ASP A 83 -10.10 -0.57 7.47
CA ASP A 83 -11.40 -0.47 8.14
C ASP A 83 -12.47 0.10 7.20
N LEU A 84 -12.13 1.11 6.39
CA LEU A 84 -13.05 1.69 5.40
C LEU A 84 -13.39 0.71 4.28
N LEU A 85 -12.41 0.02 3.70
CA LEU A 85 -12.65 -1.01 2.69
C LEU A 85 -13.52 -2.14 3.25
N THR A 86 -13.27 -2.56 4.50
CA THR A 86 -14.06 -3.56 5.21
C THR A 86 -15.50 -3.09 5.40
N LYS A 87 -15.69 -1.86 5.86
CA LYS A 87 -17.01 -1.28 6.11
C LYS A 87 -17.82 -1.10 4.82
N LEU A 88 -17.14 -0.78 3.71
CA LEU A 88 -17.70 -0.71 2.37
C LEU A 88 -17.96 -2.09 1.74
N LYS A 89 -17.64 -3.19 2.44
CA LYS A 89 -17.72 -4.57 1.94
C LYS A 89 -16.95 -4.75 0.63
N SER A 90 -15.80 -4.08 0.52
CA SER A 90 -14.92 -4.23 -0.63
C SER A 90 -14.35 -5.64 -0.69
N GLU A 91 -14.35 -6.24 -1.88
CA GLU A 91 -13.64 -7.50 -2.17
C GLU A 91 -12.11 -7.30 -2.28
N ARG A 92 -11.63 -6.05 -2.23
CA ARG A 92 -10.21 -5.74 -2.36
C ARG A 92 -9.44 -6.05 -1.08
N THR A 93 -8.36 -6.81 -1.22
CA THR A 93 -7.35 -6.94 -0.16
C THR A 93 -6.40 -5.76 -0.21
N LEU A 94 -6.21 -5.05 0.91
CA LEU A 94 -5.24 -3.96 1.03
C LEU A 94 -3.83 -4.52 1.25
N TYR A 95 -2.85 -3.96 0.52
CA TYR A 95 -1.42 -4.21 0.71
C TYR A 95 -0.68 -2.88 0.87
N LEU A 96 0.38 -2.90 1.69
CA LEU A 96 1.38 -1.85 1.74
C LEU A 96 2.56 -2.25 0.84
N ALA A 97 2.79 -1.50 -0.24
CA ALA A 97 3.91 -1.69 -1.13
C ALA A 97 5.13 -0.92 -0.66
N ILE A 98 6.25 -1.64 -0.51
CA ILE A 98 7.53 -1.10 -0.05
C ILE A 98 8.67 -1.70 -0.86
N HIS A 99 9.72 -0.92 -1.10
CA HIS A 99 10.89 -1.43 -1.81
C HIS A 99 11.72 -2.36 -0.92
N GLN A 100 12.54 -3.21 -1.52
CA GLN A 100 13.26 -4.28 -0.81
C GLN A 100 14.13 -3.76 0.33
N GLN A 101 14.82 -2.64 0.12
CA GLN A 101 15.70 -2.08 1.15
C GLN A 101 14.90 -1.57 2.36
N ALA A 102 13.77 -0.88 2.16
CA ALA A 102 12.89 -0.49 3.29
C ALA A 102 12.33 -1.71 4.04
N PHE A 103 12.03 -2.81 3.34
CA PHE A 103 11.64 -4.04 4.01
C PHE A 103 12.76 -4.56 4.92
N ALA A 104 14.00 -4.64 4.43
CA ALA A 104 15.14 -5.08 5.23
C ALA A 104 15.36 -4.16 6.45
N ASP A 105 15.34 -2.85 6.25
CA ASP A 105 15.66 -1.88 7.31
C ASP A 105 14.60 -1.82 8.43
N ILE A 106 13.33 -2.04 8.09
CA ILE A 106 12.20 -1.80 9.01
C ILE A 106 11.62 -3.11 9.52
N PHE A 107 11.48 -4.09 8.64
CA PHE A 107 10.75 -5.31 8.92
C PHE A 107 11.64 -6.48 9.31
N GLU A 108 12.97 -6.41 9.13
CA GLU A 108 13.89 -7.34 9.79
C GLU A 108 14.30 -6.88 11.21
N ASP A 109 14.04 -5.62 11.56
CA ASP A 109 14.15 -5.10 12.93
C ASP A 109 13.05 -5.69 13.85
N PRO A 110 13.33 -5.92 15.16
CA PRO A 110 12.33 -6.42 16.10
C PRO A 110 10.99 -5.67 16.09
N ILE A 111 10.99 -4.35 15.87
CA ILE A 111 9.75 -3.56 15.84
C ILE A 111 8.86 -3.99 14.67
N GLY A 112 9.42 -4.11 13.47
CA GLY A 112 8.66 -4.53 12.29
C GLY A 112 8.22 -5.99 12.38
N GLN A 113 9.04 -6.87 12.95
CA GLN A 113 8.67 -8.27 13.20
C GLN A 113 7.43 -8.39 14.09
N VAL A 114 7.29 -7.55 15.13
CA VAL A 114 6.07 -7.50 15.96
C VAL A 114 4.82 -7.19 15.13
N LEU A 115 4.91 -6.33 14.11
CA LEU A 115 3.77 -6.03 13.23
C LEU A 115 3.43 -7.20 12.31
N LEU A 116 4.44 -7.90 11.80
CA LEU A 116 4.28 -9.09 10.94
C LEU A 116 3.69 -10.27 11.72
N ASP A 117 4.22 -10.58 12.89
CA ASP A 117 3.76 -11.68 13.75
C ASP A 117 2.29 -11.50 14.15
N ASN A 118 1.90 -10.26 14.41
CA ASN A 118 0.52 -9.89 14.72
C ASN A 118 -0.37 -9.74 13.49
N LYS A 119 0.15 -9.99 12.28
CA LYS A 119 -0.57 -9.88 10.99
C LYS A 119 -1.26 -8.54 10.81
N ARG A 120 -0.61 -7.46 11.27
CA ARG A 120 -1.18 -6.11 11.22
C ARG A 120 -1.15 -5.52 9.81
N LEU A 121 -0.20 -5.97 8.99
CA LEU A 121 0.04 -5.48 7.64
C LEU A 121 0.16 -6.66 6.68
N LYS A 122 -0.40 -6.49 5.48
CA LYS A 122 -0.05 -7.30 4.32
C LYS A 122 0.91 -6.49 3.46
N LEU A 123 2.01 -7.09 3.04
CA LEU A 123 3.08 -6.39 2.33
C LEU A 123 3.22 -6.88 0.89
N LEU A 124 3.50 -5.94 -0.01
CA LEU A 124 3.99 -6.18 -1.36
C LEU A 124 5.43 -5.64 -1.41
N ILE A 125 6.40 -6.52 -1.59
CA ILE A 125 7.81 -6.13 -1.64
C ILE A 125 8.22 -6.10 -3.11
N PHE A 126 8.77 -4.98 -3.58
CA PHE A 126 9.21 -4.81 -4.96
C PHE A 126 10.69 -4.41 -5.06
N ASP A 127 11.27 -4.66 -6.22
CA ASP A 127 12.59 -4.17 -6.62
C ASP A 127 12.42 -2.87 -7.40
N GLU A 128 13.06 -1.79 -6.94
CA GLU A 128 12.92 -0.47 -7.57
C GLU A 128 13.71 -0.30 -8.88
N ILE A 129 14.68 -1.16 -9.17
CA ILE A 129 15.54 -1.10 -10.37
C ILE A 129 14.93 -1.97 -11.47
N GLU A 130 14.64 -3.23 -11.15
CA GLU A 130 14.05 -4.19 -12.08
C GLU A 130 12.54 -3.96 -12.27
N GLU A 131 11.93 -3.16 -11.40
CA GLU A 131 10.49 -2.86 -11.36
C GLU A 131 9.66 -4.15 -11.39
N VAL A 132 9.95 -5.07 -10.46
CA VAL A 132 9.27 -6.36 -10.33
C VAL A 132 8.81 -6.60 -8.90
N ILE A 133 7.75 -7.40 -8.75
CA ILE A 133 7.29 -7.84 -7.44
C ILE A 133 8.15 -9.03 -6.98
N LEU A 134 8.77 -8.90 -5.82
CA LEU A 134 9.66 -9.91 -5.24
C LEU A 134 8.88 -10.89 -4.35
N ARG A 135 7.95 -10.38 -3.54
CA ARG A 135 7.24 -11.18 -2.53
C ARG A 135 5.94 -10.52 -2.09
N TRP A 136 4.97 -11.36 -1.74
CA TRP A 136 3.76 -11.00 -1.02
C TRP A 136 3.80 -11.61 0.39
N ILE A 137 3.48 -10.82 1.42
CA ILE A 137 3.32 -11.29 2.81
C ILE A 137 1.86 -11.12 3.21
N VAL A 138 1.23 -12.20 3.69
CA VAL A 138 -0.23 -12.32 3.92
C VAL A 138 -0.64 -12.63 5.34
#